data_AF-A0A5B7V637-F1
#
_entry.id   AF-A0A5B7V637-F1
#
_cell.length_a   1.000
_cell.length_b   1.000
_cell.length_c   1.000
_cell.angle_alpha   90.00
_cell.angle_beta   90.00
_cell.angle_gamma   90.00
#
_symmetry.space_group_name_H-M   'P 1'
#
loop_
_entity.id
_entity.type
_entity.pdbx_description
1 polymer ?
#
loop_
_entity_poly.entity_id
_entity_poly.type
_entity_poly.pdbx_seq_one_letter_code
_entity_poly.pdbx_strand_id
1 'polypeptide(L)'
;MMLTLVYALLALAVLIALLGIANTLTLALHERTRELGLLRAVGQTRAQLRAMVRWESVLVAAFGTAGGLALGGFLGWVLVKASDGASDTAFAFALPPLPLTVVALVGVVAGALAGLRPARRAARLDVLRAIATE
;
A
#
# COMPACT_ATOMS: atom_id res chain seq x y z
N MET A 1 -0.65 -24.70 -16.32
CA MET A 1 -1.99 -24.07 -16.31
C MET A 1 -2.37 -23.51 -14.93
N MET A 2 -2.20 -24.26 -13.82
CA MET A 2 -2.47 -23.74 -12.46
C MET A 2 -1.65 -22.50 -12.07
N LEU A 3 -0.33 -22.47 -12.33
CA LEU A 3 0.51 -21.32 -11.97
C LEU A 3 0.06 -20.02 -12.64
N THR A 4 -0.35 -20.09 -13.91
CA THR A 4 -0.84 -18.93 -14.66
C THR A 4 -2.12 -18.36 -14.03
N LEU A 5 -3.04 -19.22 -13.60
CA LEU A 5 -4.27 -18.82 -12.89
C LEU A 5 -3.92 -18.12 -11.57
N VAL A 6 -3.02 -18.71 -10.78
CA VAL A 6 -2.58 -18.13 -9.49
C VAL A 6 -1.95 -16.76 -9.71
N TYR A 7 -1.07 -16.60 -10.69
CA TYR A 7 -0.48 -15.30 -11.01
C TYR A 7 -1.51 -14.27 -11.49
N ALA A 8 -2.53 -14.69 -12.26
CA ALA A 8 -3.62 -13.81 -12.68
C ALA A 8 -4.45 -13.30 -11.49
N LEU A 9 -4.79 -14.19 -10.55
CA LEU A 9 -5.49 -13.83 -9.31
C LEU A 9 -4.64 -12.91 -8.43
N LEU A 10 -3.33 -13.16 -8.36
CA LEU A 10 -2.39 -12.33 -7.61
C LEU A 10 -2.32 -10.92 -8.22
N ALA A 11 -2.26 -10.80 -9.54
CA ALA A 11 -2.31 -9.51 -10.23
C ALA A 11 -3.61 -8.75 -9.95
N LEU A 12 -4.75 -9.44 -9.95
CA LEU A 12 -6.06 -8.85 -9.62
C LEU A 12 -6.10 -8.38 -8.15
N ALA A 13 -5.60 -9.19 -7.22
CA ALA A 13 -5.54 -8.83 -5.80
C ALA A 13 -4.67 -7.58 -5.57
N VAL A 14 -3.54 -7.48 -6.26
CA VAL A 14 -2.68 -6.28 -6.24
C VAL A 14 -3.45 -5.06 -6.76
N LEU A 15 -4.19 -5.21 -7.86
CA LEU A 15 -4.99 -4.11 -8.41
C LEU A 15 -6.07 -3.63 -7.41
N ILE A 16 -6.80 -4.55 -6.77
CA ILE A 16 -7.79 -4.23 -5.75
C ILE A 16 -7.13 -3.52 -4.56
N ALA A 17 -5.98 -3.99 -4.09
CA ALA A 17 -5.24 -3.38 -2.99
C ALA A 17 -4.82 -1.94 -3.31
N LEU A 18 -4.32 -1.68 -4.52
CA LEU A 18 -3.93 -0.33 -4.97
C LEU A 18 -5.13 0.63 -5.02
N LEU A 19 -6.29 0.15 -5.48
CA LEU A 19 -7.54 0.92 -5.46
C LEU A 19 -7.99 1.21 -4.03
N GLY A 20 -7.90 0.22 -3.14
CA GLY A 20 -8.18 0.37 -1.71
C GLY A 20 -7.32 1.47 -1.07
N ILE A 21 -6.00 1.43 -1.28
CA ILE A 21 -5.07 2.46 -0.77
C ILE A 21 -5.46 3.84 -1.30
N ALA A 22 -5.73 3.98 -2.59
CA ALA A 22 -6.13 5.25 -3.18
C ALA A 22 -7.45 5.78 -2.58
N ASN A 23 -8.41 4.89 -2.33
CA ASN A 23 -9.69 5.24 -1.72
C ASN A 23 -9.54 5.66 -0.26
N THR A 24 -8.78 4.90 0.54
CA THR A 24 -8.51 5.22 1.95
C THR A 24 -7.80 6.56 2.10
N LEU A 25 -6.77 6.83 1.28
CA LEU A 25 -6.09 8.13 1.29
C LEU A 25 -7.04 9.26 0.89
N THR A 26 -7.90 9.02 -0.10
CA THR A 26 -8.90 10.01 -0.50
C THR A 26 -9.88 10.29 0.64
N LEU A 27 -10.37 9.27 1.33
CA LEU A 27 -11.28 9.41 2.48
C LEU A 27 -10.62 10.19 3.62
N ALA A 28 -9.41 9.78 4.05
CA ALA A 28 -8.66 10.46 5.11
C ALA A 28 -8.40 11.94 4.79
N LEU A 29 -8.15 12.26 3.51
CA LEU A 29 -8.02 13.65 3.06
C LEU A 29 -9.32 14.44 3.14
N HIS A 30 -10.46 13.82 2.81
CA HIS A 30 -11.76 14.49 2.91
C HIS A 30 -12.10 14.79 4.37
N GLU A 31 -11.90 13.83 5.28
CA GLU A 31 -12.13 13.99 6.72
C GLU A 31 -11.23 15.09 7.33
N ARG A 32 -10.00 15.25 6.84
CA ARG A 32 -9.03 16.25 7.33
C ARG A 32 -8.97 17.54 6.51
N THR A 33 -9.89 17.78 5.59
CA THR A 33 -9.89 18.99 4.73
C THR A 33 -9.82 20.29 5.55
N ARG A 34 -10.53 20.35 6.68
CA ARG A 34 -10.54 21.53 7.58
C ARG A 34 -9.20 21.77 8.27
N GLU A 35 -8.55 20.72 8.76
CA GLU A 35 -7.21 20.79 9.38
C GLU A 35 -6.15 21.19 8.35
N LEU A 36 -6.19 20.59 7.16
CA LEU A 36 -5.30 20.93 6.04
C LEU A 36 -5.51 22.38 5.56
N GLY A 37 -6.76 22.88 5.63
CA GLY A 37 -7.09 24.27 5.36
C GLY A 37 -6.50 25.24 6.39
N LEU A 38 -6.58 24.91 7.68
CA LEU A 38 -5.97 25.70 8.75
C LEU A 38 -4.44 25.72 8.66
N LEU A 39 -3.82 24.56 8.40
CA LEU A 39 -2.38 24.47 8.21
C LEU A 39 -1.92 25.32 7.01
N ARG A 40 -2.70 25.37 5.92
CA ARG A 40 -2.44 26.28 4.80
C ARG A 40 -2.63 27.76 5.15
N ALA A 41 -3.57 28.10 6.02
CA ALA A 41 -3.76 29.47 6.51
C ALA A 41 -2.60 29.95 7.39
N VAL A 42 -1.95 29.02 8.11
CA VAL A 42 -0.73 29.29 8.92
C VAL A 42 0.55 29.29 8.06
N GLY A 43 0.45 29.04 6.75
CA GLY A 43 1.55 29.20 5.79
C GLY A 43 2.09 27.91 5.18
N GLN A 44 1.46 26.74 5.41
CA GLN A 44 1.91 25.49 4.80
C GLN A 44 1.81 25.54 3.26
N THR A 45 2.92 25.26 2.59
CA THR A 45 3.01 25.31 1.12
C THR A 45 2.35 24.08 0.48
N ARG A 46 1.89 24.23 -0.78
CA ARG A 46 1.35 23.10 -1.58
C ARG A 46 2.37 21.96 -1.71
N ALA A 47 3.67 22.26 -1.70
CA ALA A 47 4.73 21.27 -1.76
C ALA A 47 4.84 20.44 -0.48
N GLN A 48 4.73 21.07 0.70
CA GLN A 48 4.71 20.40 2.00
C GLN A 48 3.49 19.48 2.13
N LEU A 49 2.31 19.92 1.70
CA LEU A 49 1.11 19.08 1.67
C LEU A 49 1.30 17.83 0.80
N ARG A 50 1.83 17.97 -0.42
CA ARG A 50 2.14 16.80 -1.28
C ARG A 50 3.19 15.88 -0.67
N ALA A 51 4.18 16.43 0.05
CA ALA A 51 5.20 15.62 0.71
C ALA A 51 4.59 14.79 1.85
N MET A 52 3.74 15.39 2.67
CA MET A 52 3.03 14.71 3.75
C MET A 52 2.20 13.53 3.22
N VAL A 53 1.35 13.75 2.21
CA VAL A 53 0.51 12.68 1.64
C VAL A 53 1.34 11.57 0.98
N ARG A 54 2.48 11.92 0.37
CA ARG A 54 3.42 10.91 -0.17
C ARG A 54 4.01 10.08 0.96
N TRP A 55 4.46 10.70 2.05
CA TRP A 55 5.00 9.98 3.20
C TRP A 55 3.96 9.06 3.85
N GLU A 56 2.71 9.52 3.97
CA GLU A 56 1.61 8.69 4.46
C GLU A 56 1.39 7.46 3.57
N SER A 57 1.37 7.64 2.24
CA SER A 57 1.26 6.51 1.31
C SER A 57 2.42 5.52 1.38
N VAL A 58 3.66 6.02 1.55
CA VAL A 58 4.86 5.19 1.68
C VAL A 58 4.83 4.42 2.99
N LEU A 59 4.42 5.05 4.10
CA LEU A 59 4.27 4.40 5.39
C LEU A 59 3.23 3.28 5.34
N VAL A 60 2.03 3.56 4.81
CA VAL A 60 0.97 2.56 4.63
C VAL A 60 1.48 1.37 3.80
N ALA A 61 2.17 1.64 2.70
CA ALA A 61 2.73 0.60 1.87
C ALA A 61 3.84 -0.19 2.55
N ALA A 62 4.72 0.47 3.32
CA ALA A 62 5.78 -0.19 4.07
C ALA A 62 5.21 -1.13 5.13
N PHE A 63 4.23 -0.67 5.92
CA PHE A 63 3.56 -1.52 6.91
C PHE A 63 2.78 -2.66 6.26
N GLY A 64 2.05 -2.39 5.17
CA GLY A 64 1.34 -3.43 4.42
C GLY A 64 2.28 -4.48 3.82
N THR A 65 3.43 -4.05 3.30
CA THR A 65 4.45 -4.94 2.72
C THR A 65 5.13 -5.76 3.82
N ALA A 66 5.53 -5.14 4.93
CA ALA A 66 6.13 -5.83 6.06
C ALA A 66 5.17 -6.86 6.66
N GLY A 67 3.91 -6.48 6.90
CA GLY A 67 2.86 -7.38 7.38
C GLY A 67 2.54 -8.50 6.38
N GLY A 68 2.48 -8.18 5.09
CA GLY A 68 2.25 -9.16 4.03
C GLY A 68 3.38 -10.19 3.89
N LEU A 69 4.64 -9.76 4.00
CA LEU A 69 5.79 -10.66 4.00
C LEU A 69 5.83 -11.55 5.25
N ALA A 70 5.52 -11.00 6.43
CA ALA A 70 5.45 -11.76 7.67
C ALA A 70 4.32 -12.81 7.62
N LEU A 71 3.11 -12.40 7.23
CA LEU A 71 1.96 -13.31 7.10
C LEU A 71 2.17 -14.34 5.98
N GLY A 72 2.69 -13.92 4.82
CA GLY A 72 2.97 -14.82 3.71
C GLY A 72 4.05 -15.85 4.05
N GLY A 73 5.11 -15.42 4.74
CA GLY A 73 6.15 -16.30 5.26
C GLY A 73 5.61 -17.28 6.30
N PHE A 74 4.79 -16.80 7.25
CA PHE A 74 4.15 -17.65 8.26
C PHE A 74 3.21 -18.69 7.63
N LEU A 75 2.32 -18.28 6.73
CA LEU A 75 1.40 -19.19 6.04
C LEU A 75 2.16 -20.19 5.16
N GLY A 76 3.23 -19.75 4.48
CA GLY A 76 4.09 -20.63 3.70
C GLY A 76 4.78 -21.69 4.57
N TRP A 77 5.28 -21.29 5.75
CA TRP A 77 5.87 -22.21 6.71
C TRP A 77 4.85 -23.23 7.24
N VAL A 78 3.65 -22.77 7.60
CA VAL A 78 2.55 -23.65 8.05
C VAL A 78 2.18 -24.66 6.96
N LEU A 79 2.11 -24.23 5.70
CA LEU A 79 1.75 -25.08 4.57
C LEU A 79 2.80 -26.18 4.34
N VAL A 80 4.09 -25.83 4.39
CA VAL A 80 5.19 -26.81 4.28
C VAL A 80 5.14 -27.82 5.42
N LYS A 81 4.98 -27.36 6.66
CA LYS A 81 4.87 -28.23 7.83
C LYS A 81 3.65 -29.16 7.76
N ALA A 82 2.55 -28.69 7.18
CA ALA A 82 1.35 -29.49 6.97
C ALA A 82 1.54 -30.56 5.87
N SER A 83 2.39 -30.30 4.88
CA SER A 83 2.71 -31.26 3.80
C SER A 83 3.72 -32.35 4.20
N ASP A 84 4.52 -32.15 5.25
CA ASP A 84 5.49 -33.15 5.73
C ASP A 84 4.82 -34.46 6.19
N GLY A 85 3.51 -34.46 6.46
CA GLY A 85 2.75 -35.69 6.77
C GLY A 85 2.16 -36.42 5.56
N ALA A 86 2.25 -35.85 4.35
CA ALA A 86 1.56 -36.34 3.15
C ALA A 86 2.51 -36.94 2.08
N SER A 87 3.82 -36.77 2.21
CA SER A 87 4.81 -37.22 1.21
C SER A 87 6.14 -37.59 1.87
N ASP A 88 6.76 -38.69 1.41
CA ASP A 88 8.06 -39.24 1.89
C ASP A 88 9.27 -38.32 1.63
N THR A 89 9.08 -37.20 0.93
CA THR A 89 10.09 -36.18 0.68
C THR A 89 9.87 -34.99 1.60
N ALA A 90 10.78 -34.78 2.56
CA ALA A 90 10.77 -33.60 3.42
C ALA A 90 10.91 -32.33 2.57
N PHE A 91 9.87 -31.48 2.56
CA PHE A 91 9.95 -30.18 1.91
C PHE A 91 10.72 -29.25 2.84
N ALA A 92 11.97 -28.93 2.50
CA ALA A 92 12.72 -27.94 3.26
C ALA A 92 12.14 -26.55 3.02
N PHE A 93 11.54 -25.93 4.04
CA PHE A 93 11.14 -24.53 3.98
C PHE A 93 12.38 -23.64 3.87
N ALA A 94 12.65 -23.17 2.65
CA ALA A 94 13.67 -22.18 2.38
C ALA A 94 13.00 -20.85 2.08
N LEU A 95 13.31 -19.81 2.87
CA LEU A 95 12.94 -18.43 2.55
C LEU A 95 13.90 -17.91 1.47
N PRO A 96 13.46 -17.74 0.22
CA PRO A 96 14.35 -17.26 -0.83
C PRO A 96 14.53 -15.75 -0.64
N PRO A 97 15.74 -15.23 -0.34
CA PRO A 97 15.93 -13.82 -0.04
C PRO A 97 15.73 -12.92 -1.28
N LEU A 98 16.02 -13.43 -2.47
CA LEU A 98 15.92 -12.66 -3.72
C LEU A 98 14.46 -12.31 -4.09
N PRO A 99 13.50 -13.25 -4.13
CA PRO A 99 12.09 -12.91 -4.38
C PRO A 99 11.49 -12.04 -3.30
N LEU A 100 11.83 -12.26 -2.02
CA LEU A 100 11.33 -11.47 -0.90
C LEU A 100 11.79 -10.01 -0.99
N THR A 101 13.06 -9.78 -1.33
CA THR A 101 13.59 -8.42 -1.54
C THR A 101 12.96 -7.74 -2.75
N VAL A 102 12.74 -8.46 -3.85
CA VAL A 102 12.02 -7.94 -5.03
C VAL A 102 10.59 -7.55 -4.67
N VAL A 103 9.84 -8.40 -3.97
CA VAL A 103 8.47 -8.11 -3.54
C VAL A 103 8.45 -6.91 -2.58
N ALA A 104 9.40 -6.83 -1.65
CA ALA A 104 9.52 -5.69 -0.74
C ALA A 104 9.70 -4.37 -1.52
N LEU A 105 10.61 -4.37 -2.48
CA LEU A 105 10.93 -3.19 -3.28
C LEU A 105 9.75 -2.79 -4.18
N VAL A 106 9.10 -3.76 -4.83
CA VAL A 106 7.92 -3.55 -5.65
C VAL A 106 6.75 -3.03 -4.81
N GLY A 107 6.51 -3.55 -3.61
CA GLY A 107 5.45 -3.10 -2.71
C GLY A 107 5.61 -1.63 -2.31
N VAL A 108 6.82 -1.24 -1.91
CA VAL A 108 7.14 0.15 -1.56
C VAL A 108 7.01 1.08 -2.76
N VAL A 109 7.55 0.69 -3.93
CA VAL A 109 7.45 1.48 -5.17
C VAL A 109 5.99 1.62 -5.62
N ALA A 110 5.22 0.54 -5.58
CA ALA A 110 3.80 0.55 -5.95
C ALA A 110 2.99 1.45 -5.02
N GLY A 111 3.26 1.42 -3.71
CA GLY A 111 2.66 2.34 -2.73
C GLY A 111 2.99 3.81 -2.97
N ALA A 112 4.26 4.10 -3.23
CA ALA A 112 4.71 5.45 -3.57
C ALA A 112 4.03 5.97 -4.86
N LEU A 113 3.91 5.11 -5.88
CA LEU A 113 3.21 5.45 -7.13
C LEU A 113 1.70 5.62 -6.93
N ALA A 114 1.07 4.77 -6.13
CA ALA A 114 -0.35 4.86 -5.79
C ALA A 114 -0.66 6.20 -5.10
N GLY A 115 0.22 6.68 -4.22
CA GLY A 115 0.11 7.96 -3.53
C GLY A 115 0.23 9.20 -4.43
N LEU A 116 0.80 9.09 -5.64
CA LEU A 116 0.99 10.25 -6.53
C LEU A 116 -0.33 10.87 -6.99
N ARG A 117 -1.34 10.03 -7.32
CA ARG A 117 -2.66 10.49 -7.77
C ARG A 117 -3.43 11.23 -6.65
N PRO A 118 -3.65 10.65 -5.45
CA PRO A 118 -4.32 11.35 -4.36
C PRO A 118 -3.51 12.55 -3.86
N ALA A 119 -2.17 12.50 -3.81
CA ALA A 119 -1.36 13.67 -3.44
C ALA A 119 -1.53 14.85 -4.41
N ARG A 120 -1.63 14.56 -5.72
CA ARG A 120 -1.95 15.58 -6.73
C ARG A 120 -3.36 16.13 -6.57
N ARG A 121 -4.33 15.27 -6.25
CA ARG A 121 -5.73 15.67 -6.01
C ARG A 121 -5.87 16.52 -4.75
N ALA A 122 -5.20 16.16 -3.66
CA ALA A 122 -5.12 16.90 -2.41
C ALA A 122 -4.55 18.32 -2.61
N ALA A 123 -3.48 18.44 -3.38
CA ALA A 123 -2.85 19.74 -3.64
C ALA A 123 -3.66 20.66 -4.57
N ARG A 124 -4.59 20.08 -5.35
CA ARG A 124 -5.51 20.78 -6.25
C ARG A 124 -6.89 21.01 -5.63
N LEU A 125 -7.17 20.47 -4.45
CA LEU A 125 -8.34 20.87 -3.69
C LEU A 125 -8.15 22.34 -3.32
N ASP A 126 -8.94 23.18 -3.97
CA ASP A 126 -9.04 24.60 -3.66
C ASP A 126 -9.64 24.72 -2.27
N VAL A 127 -8.76 24.85 -1.29
CA VAL A 127 -9.08 25.18 0.10
C VAL A 127 -10.02 26.39 0.19
N LEU A 128 -9.97 27.31 -0.78
CA LEU A 128 -10.87 28.45 -0.88
C LEU A 128 -12.35 28.09 -1.16
N ARG A 129 -12.64 26.93 -1.78
CA ARG A 129 -14.02 26.44 -1.92
C ARG A 129 -14.53 25.76 -0.65
N ALA A 130 -13.66 25.09 0.11
CA ALA A 130 -14.03 24.39 1.34
C ALA A 130 -14.49 25.32 2.48
N ILE A 131 -14.12 26.61 2.42
CA ILE A 131 -14.60 27.67 3.32
C ILE A 131 -15.81 28.44 2.77
N ALA A 132 -16.19 28.21 1.51
CA ALA A 132 -17.25 28.95 0.82
C ALA A 132 -18.51 28.12 0.57
N THR A 133 -18.47 26.80 0.74
CA THR A 133 -19.70 26.00 0.86
C THR A 133 -20.23 26.12 2.27
N GLU A 134 -21.32 26.90 2.39
CA GLU A 134 -22.27 26.87 3.52
C GLU A 134 -22.69 25.45 3.91
#